data_AF-A0A7V9GDW1-F1
#
_entry.id   AF-A0A7V9GDW1-F1
#
_cell.length_a   1.000
_cell.length_b   1.000
_cell.length_c   1.000
_cell.angle_alpha   90.00
_cell.angle_beta   90.00
_cell.angle_gamma   90.00
#
_symmetry.space_group_name_H-M   'P 1'
#
loop_
_entity.id
_entity.type
_entity.pdbx_description
1 polymer ?
#
loop_
_entity_poly.entity_id
_entity_poly.type
_entity_poly.pdbx_seq_one_letter_code
_entity_poly.pdbx_strand_id
1 'polypeptide(L)'
;MQKTSFLSEGVTQMFLSTLSFALANVFVKELKHIPAMEIVLIRCLLAVIFCYAGLRYVREDWRGSNRKLLLLRGIFGTTALAFFFITLQNIPLASAMTIQYLSPIFTAIIAIFVLKESVKFSQWIFYVLAFVGVLMVEKFDPRVSFLYLLLGIFSAFCSGVAYNLVRTLRGREHPLIVVLHFQIVGVVVGFLFTIFNWETPVGWDWFFLLLIGIFSQLGQVFLTNAFQKERAASVAIVNYTGLIYALLIGWFVFGELQTLQSLMGMLLVVCSVVLSVIYSKRQRDVENLESSIG
;
A
#
# COMPACT_ATOMS: atom_id res chain seq x y z
N MET A 1 -4.85 19.51 28.28
CA MET A 1 -5.91 18.50 28.15
C MET A 1 -5.62 17.63 26.93
N GLN A 2 -5.01 16.46 27.12
CA GLN A 2 -4.88 15.45 26.06
C GLN A 2 -6.28 14.92 25.75
N LYS A 3 -6.82 15.22 24.56
CA LYS A 3 -8.01 14.55 24.05
C LYS A 3 -7.67 13.07 23.91
N THR A 4 -8.24 12.24 24.77
CA THR A 4 -8.29 10.79 24.62
C THR A 4 -9.17 10.46 23.41
N SER A 5 -8.59 10.62 22.22
CA SER A 5 -9.10 9.99 21.02
C SER A 5 -9.13 8.48 21.26
N PHE A 6 -10.29 7.85 21.09
CA PHE A 6 -10.46 6.39 21.24
C PHE A 6 -9.54 5.58 20.31
N LEU A 7 -9.01 6.22 19.26
CA LEU A 7 -8.05 5.66 18.31
C LEU A 7 -6.71 6.40 18.42
N SER A 8 -5.61 5.66 18.40
CA SER A 8 -4.26 6.25 18.32
C SER A 8 -4.10 7.10 17.05
N GLU A 9 -3.27 8.14 17.09
CA GLU A 9 -3.01 9.01 15.94
C GLU A 9 -2.61 8.22 14.68
N GLY A 10 -1.76 7.20 14.80
CA GLY A 10 -1.34 6.40 13.65
C GLY A 10 -2.45 5.51 13.09
N VAL A 11 -3.38 5.06 13.93
CA VAL A 11 -4.57 4.29 13.52
C VAL A 11 -5.52 5.18 12.72
N THR A 12 -5.78 6.41 13.22
CA THR A 12 -6.58 7.41 12.50
C THR A 12 -5.95 7.80 11.17
N GLN A 13 -4.62 7.98 11.14
CA GLN A 13 -3.90 8.26 9.89
C GLN A 13 -4.01 7.09 8.91
N MET A 14 -3.89 5.84 9.37
CA MET A 14 -4.09 4.69 8.49
C MET A 14 -5.51 4.65 7.92
N PHE A 15 -6.53 4.95 8.71
CA PHE A 15 -7.91 5.02 8.23
C PHE A 15 -8.07 6.08 7.13
N LEU A 16 -7.58 7.30 7.37
CA LEU A 16 -7.59 8.37 6.37
C LEU A 16 -6.78 8.00 5.12
N SER A 17 -5.70 7.25 5.29
CA SER A 17 -4.89 6.73 4.19
C SER A 17 -5.71 5.79 3.31
N THR A 18 -6.38 4.79 3.91
CA THR A 18 -7.20 3.83 3.18
C THR A 18 -8.35 4.47 2.42
N LEU A 19 -9.02 5.45 3.03
CA LEU A 19 -10.10 6.20 2.38
C LEU A 19 -9.57 7.00 1.19
N SER A 20 -8.44 7.69 1.36
CA SER A 20 -7.82 8.47 0.29
C SER A 20 -7.38 7.57 -0.87
N PHE A 21 -6.76 6.41 -0.58
CA PHE A 21 -6.40 5.46 -1.63
C PHE A 21 -7.61 4.82 -2.30
N ALA A 22 -8.70 4.54 -1.57
CA ALA A 22 -9.93 4.05 -2.17
C ALA A 22 -10.49 5.03 -3.21
N LEU A 23 -10.52 6.33 -2.87
CA LEU A 23 -10.91 7.39 -3.80
C LEU A 23 -9.97 7.50 -5.00
N ALA A 24 -8.65 7.49 -4.77
CA ALA A 24 -7.67 7.51 -5.86
C ALA A 24 -7.84 6.32 -6.81
N ASN A 25 -8.05 5.11 -6.27
CA ASN A 25 -8.18 3.88 -7.05
C ASN A 25 -9.42 3.88 -7.95
N VAL A 26 -10.49 4.59 -7.58
CA VAL A 26 -11.66 4.80 -8.46
C VAL A 26 -11.22 5.49 -9.74
N PHE A 27 -10.56 6.65 -9.61
CA PHE A 27 -10.13 7.43 -10.76
C PHE A 27 -9.04 6.72 -11.58
N VAL A 28 -8.12 5.99 -10.96
CA VAL A 28 -7.12 5.19 -11.68
C VAL A 28 -7.79 4.15 -12.57
N LYS A 29 -8.88 3.54 -12.08
CA LYS A 29 -9.62 2.51 -12.78
C LYS A 29 -10.52 3.07 -13.89
N GLU A 30 -11.11 4.25 -13.68
CA GLU A 30 -11.81 4.99 -14.74
C GLU A 30 -10.87 5.34 -15.90
N LEU A 31 -9.62 5.71 -15.61
CA LEU A 31 -8.58 6.03 -16.61
C LEU A 31 -7.89 4.79 -17.19
N LYS A 32 -8.61 3.68 -17.40
CA LYS A 32 -8.03 2.45 -17.99
C LYS A 32 -7.49 2.63 -19.41
N HIS A 33 -7.92 3.66 -20.14
CA HIS A 33 -7.43 4.00 -21.48
C HIS A 33 -6.06 4.69 -21.45
N ILE A 34 -5.67 5.28 -20.31
CA ILE A 34 -4.35 5.89 -20.14
C ILE A 34 -3.39 4.83 -19.58
N PRO A 35 -2.19 4.67 -20.17
CA PRO A 35 -1.19 3.74 -19.67
C PRO A 35 -0.88 3.96 -18.19
N ALA A 36 -0.81 2.86 -17.41
CA ALA A 36 -0.54 2.92 -15.97
C ALA A 36 0.69 3.77 -15.61
N MET A 37 1.77 3.67 -16.40
CA MET A 37 3.01 4.41 -16.15
C MET A 37 2.87 5.92 -16.35
N GLU A 38 1.96 6.35 -17.22
CA GLU A 38 1.62 7.75 -17.40
C GLU A 38 0.87 8.29 -16.19
N ILE A 39 -0.11 7.54 -15.68
CA ILE A 39 -0.79 7.87 -14.43
C ILE A 39 0.24 7.99 -13.31
N VAL A 40 1.15 7.02 -13.17
CA VAL A 40 2.26 7.04 -12.20
C VAL A 40 3.10 8.31 -12.34
N LEU A 41 3.51 8.68 -13.55
CA LEU A 41 4.29 9.90 -13.78
C LEU A 41 3.56 11.14 -13.28
N ILE A 42 2.31 11.35 -13.73
CA ILE A 42 1.54 12.56 -13.41
C ILE A 42 1.25 12.64 -11.91
N ARG A 43 0.82 11.54 -11.28
CA ARG A 43 0.57 11.53 -9.83
C ARG A 43 1.84 11.75 -9.01
N CYS A 44 2.98 11.23 -9.46
CA CYS A 44 4.26 11.43 -8.79
C CYS A 44 4.76 12.87 -8.96
N LEU A 45 4.57 13.49 -10.13
CA LEU A 45 4.89 14.90 -10.36
C LEU A 45 4.10 15.81 -9.40
N LEU A 46 2.78 15.63 -9.34
CA LEU A 46 1.92 16.38 -8.42
C LEU A 46 2.33 16.15 -6.95
N ALA A 47 2.63 14.90 -6.60
CA ALA A 47 3.06 14.54 -5.26
C ALA A 47 4.42 15.16 -4.89
N VAL A 48 5.37 15.28 -5.81
CA VAL A 48 6.65 16.00 -5.60
C VAL A 48 6.38 17.47 -5.27
N ILE A 49 5.51 18.14 -6.03
CA ILE A 49 5.16 19.55 -5.81
C ILE A 49 4.57 19.74 -4.40
N PHE A 50 3.59 18.91 -4.03
CA PHE A 50 2.98 18.98 -2.70
C PHE A 50 3.95 18.64 -1.57
N CYS A 51 4.79 17.61 -1.73
CA CYS A 51 5.83 17.28 -0.74
C CYS A 51 6.83 18.41 -0.56
N TYR A 52 7.28 19.02 -1.66
CA TYR A 52 8.24 20.12 -1.61
C TYR A 52 7.65 21.35 -0.93
N ALA A 53 6.41 21.72 -1.24
CA ALA A 53 5.69 22.80 -0.56
C ALA A 53 5.56 22.51 0.95
N GLY A 54 5.22 21.27 1.33
CA GLY A 54 5.14 20.83 2.71
C GLY A 54 6.48 20.90 3.45
N LEU A 55 7.58 20.50 2.81
CA LEU A 55 8.92 20.59 3.40
C LEU A 55 9.36 22.04 3.62
N ARG A 56 9.04 22.94 2.67
CA ARG A 56 9.29 24.38 2.83
C ARG A 56 8.51 24.98 4.00
N TYR A 57 7.28 24.51 4.23
CA TYR A 57 6.47 24.95 5.37
C TYR A 57 7.06 24.48 6.71
N VAL A 58 7.54 23.24 6.79
CA VAL A 58 8.14 22.66 8.01
C VAL A 58 9.62 23.04 8.17
N ARG A 59 10.23 23.68 7.16
CA ARG A 59 11.64 24.12 7.11
C ARG A 59 12.66 22.97 7.21
N GLU A 60 12.31 21.82 6.65
CA GLU A 60 13.19 20.65 6.55
C GLU A 60 13.91 20.60 5.19
N ASP A 61 15.15 20.10 5.17
CA ASP A 61 15.90 19.92 3.91
C ASP A 61 15.40 18.67 3.17
N TRP A 62 15.23 18.80 1.86
CA TRP A 62 14.74 17.73 1.00
C TRP A 62 15.72 16.58 0.82
N ARG A 63 17.02 16.81 1.09
CA ARG A 63 18.11 15.84 0.81
C ARG A 63 18.04 14.58 1.67
N GLY A 64 17.55 14.70 2.91
CA GLY A 64 17.63 13.64 3.92
C GLY A 64 19.05 13.21 4.28
N SER A 65 19.18 12.49 5.39
CA SER A 65 20.46 11.96 5.88
C SER A 65 20.74 10.53 5.36
N ASN A 66 19.69 9.74 5.11
CA ASN A 66 19.75 8.31 4.83
C ASN A 66 19.53 8.00 3.33
N ARG A 67 20.31 8.64 2.45
CA ARG A 67 20.10 8.62 0.98
C ARG A 67 19.96 7.23 0.38
N LYS A 68 20.76 6.25 0.82
CA LYS A 68 20.68 4.87 0.32
C LYS A 68 19.33 4.21 0.62
N LEU A 69 18.85 4.34 1.85
CA LEU A 69 17.56 3.78 2.28
C LEU A 69 16.40 4.52 1.62
N LEU A 70 16.51 5.84 1.47
CA LEU A 70 15.52 6.67 0.77
C LEU A 70 15.40 6.30 -0.71
N LEU A 71 16.53 6.10 -1.39
CA LEU A 71 16.56 5.64 -2.78
C LEU A 71 15.97 4.23 -2.92
N LEU A 72 16.39 3.29 -2.06
CA LEU A 72 15.88 1.93 -2.08
C LEU A 72 14.37 1.88 -1.84
N ARG A 73 13.89 2.70 -0.90
CA ARG A 73 12.46 2.87 -0.62
C ARG A 73 11.72 3.43 -1.83
N GLY A 74 12.34 4.37 -2.55
CA GLY A 74 11.77 4.92 -3.76
C GLY A 74 11.70 3.90 -4.88
N ILE A 75 12.74 3.10 -5.10
CA ILE A 75 12.76 2.06 -6.13
C ILE A 75 11.67 1.02 -5.86
N PHE A 76 11.69 0.36 -4.70
CA PHE A 76 10.70 -0.68 -4.38
C PHE A 76 9.29 -0.11 -4.27
N GLY A 77 9.12 1.10 -3.75
CA GLY A 77 7.82 1.77 -3.70
C GLY A 77 7.26 2.03 -5.11
N THR A 78 8.09 2.53 -6.03
CA THR A 78 7.68 2.85 -7.40
C THR A 78 7.40 1.60 -8.21
N THR A 79 8.25 0.57 -8.08
CA THR A 79 8.02 -0.73 -8.68
C THR A 79 6.69 -1.32 -8.20
N ALA A 80 6.43 -1.29 -6.89
CA ALA A 80 5.16 -1.75 -6.35
C ALA A 80 3.98 -0.97 -6.94
N LEU A 81 4.04 0.37 -6.93
CA LEU A 81 3.00 1.23 -7.46
C LEU A 81 2.70 0.94 -8.94
N ALA A 82 3.74 0.80 -9.77
CA ALA A 82 3.61 0.51 -11.20
C ALA A 82 2.85 -0.79 -11.44
N PHE A 83 3.30 -1.90 -10.84
CA PHE A 83 2.66 -3.20 -11.00
C PHE A 83 1.27 -3.25 -10.35
N PHE A 84 1.04 -2.50 -9.27
CA PHE A 84 -0.28 -2.38 -8.67
C PHE A 84 -1.26 -1.68 -9.63
N PHE A 85 -0.89 -0.55 -10.24
CA PHE A 85 -1.76 0.16 -11.17
C PHE A 85 -2.04 -0.64 -12.44
N ILE A 86 -1.03 -1.34 -12.97
CA ILE A 86 -1.23 -2.30 -14.08
C ILE A 86 -2.25 -3.36 -13.68
N THR A 87 -2.12 -3.95 -12.49
CA THR A 87 -3.10 -4.95 -12.00
C THR A 87 -4.48 -4.33 -11.83
N LEU A 88 -4.57 -3.18 -11.15
CA LEU A 88 -5.80 -2.47 -10.81
C LEU A 88 -6.65 -2.08 -12.03
N GLN A 89 -6.01 -1.66 -13.12
CA GLN A 89 -6.69 -1.27 -14.36
C GLN A 89 -7.24 -2.49 -15.14
N ASN A 90 -6.64 -3.67 -14.96
CA ASN A 90 -6.94 -4.84 -15.79
C ASN A 90 -7.82 -5.90 -15.12
N ILE A 91 -7.93 -5.88 -13.78
CA ILE A 91 -8.76 -6.83 -13.03
C ILE A 91 -9.74 -6.09 -12.10
N PRO A 92 -10.74 -6.79 -11.54
CA PRO A 92 -11.70 -6.18 -10.62
C PRO A 92 -11.03 -5.52 -9.40
N LEU A 93 -11.64 -4.43 -8.92
CA LEU A 93 -11.06 -3.54 -7.91
C LEU A 93 -10.80 -4.31 -6.60
N ALA A 94 -11.81 -5.07 -6.17
CA ALA A 94 -11.71 -5.92 -5.00
C ALA A 94 -10.62 -7.00 -5.15
N SER A 95 -10.54 -7.66 -6.31
CA SER A 95 -9.54 -8.70 -6.59
C SER A 95 -8.10 -8.14 -6.56
N ALA A 96 -7.86 -6.98 -7.19
CA ALA A 96 -6.57 -6.30 -7.13
C ALA A 96 -6.15 -5.92 -5.70
N MET A 97 -7.10 -5.40 -4.91
CA MET A 97 -6.85 -5.06 -3.51
C MET A 97 -6.57 -6.31 -2.66
N THR A 98 -7.30 -7.40 -2.86
CA THR A 98 -7.07 -8.68 -2.18
C THR A 98 -5.67 -9.24 -2.44
N ILE A 99 -5.17 -9.16 -3.67
CA ILE A 99 -3.80 -9.59 -3.97
C ILE A 99 -2.79 -8.66 -3.28
N GLN A 100 -3.00 -7.34 -3.35
CA GLN A 100 -2.15 -6.34 -2.71
C GLN A 100 -2.08 -6.51 -1.18
N TYR A 101 -3.11 -7.10 -0.58
CA TYR A 101 -3.17 -7.43 0.84
C TYR A 101 -2.28 -8.58 1.29
N LEU A 102 -1.53 -9.21 0.38
CA LEU A 102 -0.37 -10.03 0.74
C LEU A 102 0.82 -9.17 1.22
N SER A 103 0.82 -7.86 0.96
CA SER A 103 1.95 -6.99 1.33
C SER A 103 2.31 -6.99 2.83
N PRO A 104 1.37 -7.09 3.81
CA PRO A 104 1.75 -7.20 5.22
C PRO A 104 2.40 -8.55 5.56
N ILE A 105 2.08 -9.63 4.84
CA ILE A 105 2.77 -10.92 4.99
C ILE A 105 4.21 -10.79 4.54
N PHE A 106 4.43 -10.24 3.33
CA PHE A 106 5.78 -9.96 2.86
C PHE A 106 6.50 -9.00 3.79
N THR A 107 5.80 -8.00 4.34
CA THR A 107 6.36 -7.09 5.34
C THR A 107 6.86 -7.86 6.56
N ALA A 108 6.06 -8.80 7.10
CA ALA A 108 6.46 -9.60 8.25
C ALA A 108 7.65 -10.54 7.95
N ILE A 109 7.67 -11.17 6.78
CA ILE A 109 8.78 -12.05 6.35
C ILE A 109 10.07 -11.24 6.17
N ILE A 110 10.01 -10.09 5.48
CA ILE A 110 11.17 -9.25 5.23
C ILE A 110 11.70 -8.61 6.53
N ALA A 111 10.81 -8.34 7.49
CA ALA A 111 11.19 -7.81 8.80
C ALA A 111 12.14 -8.75 9.58
N ILE A 112 12.13 -10.06 9.28
CA ILE A 112 13.10 -11.02 9.83
C ILE A 112 14.53 -10.61 9.48
N PHE A 113 14.75 -10.21 8.24
CA PHE A 113 16.08 -9.87 7.74
C PHE A 113 16.44 -8.41 8.02
N VAL A 114 15.49 -7.49 7.86
CA VAL A 114 15.74 -6.05 7.93
C VAL A 114 15.66 -5.49 9.35
N LEU A 115 14.69 -5.94 10.15
CA LEU A 115 14.47 -5.48 11.52
C LEU A 115 14.86 -6.52 12.58
N LYS A 116 15.30 -7.72 12.16
CA LYS A 116 15.61 -8.85 13.05
C LYS A 116 14.42 -9.24 13.94
N GLU A 117 13.19 -9.05 13.44
CA GLU A 117 11.98 -9.52 14.11
C GLU A 117 11.85 -11.05 13.95
N SER A 118 11.38 -11.76 14.96
CA SER A 118 11.13 -13.20 14.84
C SER A 118 9.71 -13.46 14.34
N VAL A 119 9.57 -14.46 13.46
CA VAL A 119 8.28 -15.00 13.01
C VAL A 119 8.14 -16.41 13.57
N LYS A 120 7.06 -16.65 14.34
CA LYS A 120 6.81 -17.96 14.94
C LYS A 120 6.32 -18.94 13.88
N PHE A 121 6.57 -20.23 14.09
CA PHE A 121 6.16 -21.29 13.15
C PHE A 121 4.66 -21.24 12.82
N SER A 122 3.80 -21.01 13.81
CA SER A 122 2.35 -20.90 13.62
C SER A 122 1.92 -19.79 12.65
N GLN A 123 2.74 -18.73 12.47
CA GLN A 123 2.41 -17.65 11.53
C GLN A 123 2.52 -18.08 10.06
N TRP A 124 3.37 -19.06 9.76
CA TRP A 124 3.51 -19.59 8.41
C TRP A 124 2.24 -20.23 7.89
N ILE A 125 1.44 -20.85 8.78
CA ILE A 125 0.13 -21.42 8.43
C ILE A 125 -0.79 -20.33 7.89
N PHE A 126 -0.85 -19.18 8.57
CA PHE A 126 -1.65 -18.03 8.09
C PHE A 126 -1.13 -17.49 6.75
N TYR A 127 0.18 -17.49 6.52
CA TYR A 127 0.73 -17.05 5.25
C TYR A 127 0.30 -17.97 4.12
N VAL A 128 0.42 -19.29 4.30
CA VAL A 128 -0.04 -20.28 3.33
C VAL A 128 -1.55 -20.12 3.06
N LEU A 129 -2.36 -19.95 4.10
CA LEU A 129 -3.81 -19.74 3.94
C LEU A 129 -4.14 -18.47 3.14
N ALA A 130 -3.39 -17.38 3.34
CA ALA A 130 -3.57 -16.17 2.54
C ALA A 130 -3.20 -16.38 1.06
N PHE A 131 -2.13 -17.11 0.77
CA PHE A 131 -1.79 -17.47 -0.61
C PHE A 131 -2.87 -18.35 -1.25
N VAL A 132 -3.40 -19.32 -0.51
CA VAL A 132 -4.54 -20.14 -0.96
C VAL A 132 -5.76 -19.25 -1.25
N GLY A 133 -6.05 -18.27 -0.40
CA GLY A 133 -7.15 -17.32 -0.62
C GLY A 133 -6.98 -16.51 -1.90
N VAL A 134 -5.78 -16.04 -2.20
CA VAL A 134 -5.48 -15.32 -3.46
C VAL A 134 -5.61 -16.24 -4.69
N LEU A 135 -5.16 -17.50 -4.59
CA LEU A 135 -5.37 -18.49 -5.66
C LEU A 135 -6.85 -18.83 -5.86
N MET A 136 -7.66 -18.81 -4.80
CA MET A 136 -9.11 -18.95 -4.92
C MET A 136 -9.73 -17.77 -5.67
N VAL A 137 -9.30 -16.54 -5.39
CA VAL A 137 -9.80 -15.36 -6.13
C VAL A 137 -9.51 -15.50 -7.62
N GLU A 138 -8.28 -15.86 -8.00
CA GLU A 138 -7.93 -16.08 -9.40
C GLU A 138 -8.75 -17.21 -10.04
N LYS A 139 -8.86 -18.35 -9.36
CA LYS A 139 -9.61 -19.52 -9.87
C LYS A 139 -11.10 -19.26 -10.07
N PHE A 140 -11.71 -18.41 -9.25
CA PHE A 140 -13.16 -18.20 -9.22
C PHE A 140 -13.62 -16.84 -9.74
N ASP A 141 -12.68 -16.00 -10.20
CA ASP A 141 -12.96 -14.76 -10.91
C ASP A 141 -12.26 -14.79 -12.28
N PRO A 142 -12.97 -15.11 -13.39
CA PRO A 142 -12.36 -15.29 -14.71
C PRO A 142 -11.73 -14.02 -15.29
N ARG A 143 -12.00 -12.85 -14.67
CA ARG A 143 -11.38 -11.57 -15.04
C ARG A 143 -9.95 -11.46 -14.50
N VAL A 144 -9.57 -12.30 -13.55
CA VAL A 144 -8.22 -12.34 -12.98
C VAL A 144 -7.40 -13.36 -13.75
N SER A 145 -6.52 -12.90 -14.63
CA SER A 145 -5.59 -13.80 -15.32
C SER A 145 -4.40 -14.15 -14.42
N PHE A 146 -3.79 -15.30 -14.66
CA PHE A 146 -2.57 -15.72 -13.98
C PHE A 146 -1.42 -14.69 -14.11
N LEU A 147 -1.34 -13.99 -15.25
CA LEU A 147 -0.36 -12.92 -15.43
C LEU A 147 -0.59 -11.78 -14.42
N TYR A 148 -1.81 -11.25 -14.33
CA TYR A 148 -2.13 -10.15 -13.41
C TYR A 148 -2.04 -10.59 -11.95
N LEU A 149 -2.32 -11.86 -11.65
CA LEU A 149 -2.06 -12.45 -10.34
C LEU A 149 -0.58 -12.33 -9.96
N LEU A 150 0.33 -12.76 -10.85
CA LEU A 150 1.77 -12.69 -10.61
C LEU A 150 2.26 -11.24 -10.48
N LEU A 151 1.78 -10.33 -11.33
CA LEU A 151 2.12 -8.91 -11.23
C LEU A 151 1.64 -8.30 -9.90
N GLY A 152 0.44 -8.63 -9.46
CA GLY A 152 -0.10 -8.20 -8.18
C GLY A 152 0.68 -8.76 -6.98
N ILE A 153 1.06 -10.04 -7.01
CA ILE A 153 1.89 -10.66 -5.96
C ILE A 153 3.27 -10.00 -5.91
N PHE A 154 3.88 -9.75 -7.07
CA PHE A 154 5.16 -9.06 -7.16
C PHE A 154 5.07 -7.62 -6.62
N SER A 155 3.99 -6.90 -6.94
CA SER A 155 3.71 -5.60 -6.36
C SER A 155 3.59 -5.65 -4.83
N ALA A 156 2.86 -6.64 -4.31
CA ALA A 156 2.70 -6.84 -2.87
C ALA A 156 4.03 -7.14 -2.18
N PHE A 157 4.89 -7.94 -2.81
CA PHE A 157 6.26 -8.19 -2.34
C PHE A 157 7.09 -6.91 -2.29
N CYS A 158 7.14 -6.14 -3.38
CA CYS A 158 7.86 -4.85 -3.42
C CYS A 158 7.32 -3.86 -2.39
N SER A 159 6.00 -3.83 -2.16
CA SER A 159 5.39 -3.04 -1.08
C SER A 159 5.86 -3.48 0.29
N GLY A 160 5.97 -4.79 0.53
CA GLY A 160 6.52 -5.32 1.78
C GLY A 160 7.96 -4.89 2.05
N VAL A 161 8.80 -4.82 1.02
CA VAL A 161 10.16 -4.26 1.12
C VAL A 161 10.09 -2.76 1.44
N ALA A 162 9.29 -2.00 0.69
CA ALA A 162 9.15 -0.55 0.85
C ALA A 162 8.63 -0.17 2.24
N TYR A 163 7.65 -0.91 2.79
CA TYR A 163 7.12 -0.67 4.14
C TYR A 163 8.16 -0.94 5.21
N ASN A 164 8.99 -1.97 5.09
CA ASN A 164 10.10 -2.18 6.02
C ASN A 164 11.14 -1.06 5.95
N LEU A 165 11.44 -0.53 4.76
CA LEU A 165 12.34 0.61 4.62
C LEU A 165 11.77 1.87 5.28
N VAL A 166 10.46 2.12 5.13
CA VAL A 166 9.78 3.21 5.87
C VAL A 166 9.91 3.02 7.38
N ARG A 167 9.75 1.79 7.88
CA ARG A 167 9.92 1.46 9.32
C ARG A 167 11.35 1.66 9.79
N THR A 168 12.36 1.28 9.01
CA THR A 168 13.77 1.49 9.34
C THR A 168 14.14 2.99 9.39
N LEU A 169 13.45 3.82 8.61
CA LEU A 169 13.63 5.27 8.58
C LEU A 169 12.87 6.00 9.71
N ARG A 170 12.06 5.28 10.50
CA ARG A 170 11.33 5.84 11.65
C ARG A 170 12.31 6.52 12.62
N GLY A 171 12.04 7.79 12.94
CA GLY A 171 12.87 8.59 13.84
C GLY A 171 14.24 9.00 13.27
N ARG A 172 14.54 8.63 12.02
CA ARG A 172 15.78 8.99 11.31
C ARG A 172 15.55 9.98 10.18
N GLU A 173 14.35 9.99 9.61
CA GLU A 173 13.95 10.89 8.54
C GLU A 173 12.53 11.41 8.78
N HIS A 174 12.31 12.68 8.43
CA HIS A 174 10.97 13.26 8.45
C HIS A 174 10.08 12.52 7.42
N PRO A 175 8.81 12.19 7.74
CA PRO A 175 7.93 11.42 6.86
C PRO A 175 7.78 12.02 5.46
N LEU A 176 7.72 13.35 5.34
CA LEU A 176 7.68 14.04 4.04
C LEU A 176 8.94 13.82 3.19
N ILE A 177 10.12 13.71 3.80
CA ILE A 177 11.38 13.41 3.09
C ILE A 177 11.32 12.00 2.53
N VAL A 178 10.84 11.05 3.35
CA VAL A 178 10.62 9.68 2.92
C VAL A 178 9.69 9.68 1.72
N VAL A 179 8.48 10.27 1.83
CA VAL A 179 7.50 10.39 0.75
C VAL A 179 8.10 11.01 -0.50
N LEU A 180 8.78 12.16 -0.38
CA LEU A 180 9.36 12.89 -1.50
C LEU A 180 10.30 12.01 -2.35
N HIS A 181 11.23 11.29 -1.72
CA HIS A 181 12.21 10.49 -2.47
C HIS A 181 11.56 9.38 -3.29
N PHE A 182 10.48 8.80 -2.79
CA PHE A 182 9.67 7.86 -3.57
C PHE A 182 9.01 8.52 -4.76
N GLN A 183 8.41 9.69 -4.58
CA GLN A 183 7.79 10.40 -5.69
C GLN A 183 8.83 10.82 -6.73
N ILE A 184 10.03 11.26 -6.33
CA ILE A 184 11.12 11.59 -7.26
C ILE A 184 11.52 10.37 -8.10
N VAL A 185 11.75 9.20 -7.47
CA VAL A 185 12.02 7.97 -8.21
C VAL A 185 10.85 7.60 -9.10
N GLY A 186 9.62 7.79 -8.63
CA GLY A 186 8.38 7.63 -9.39
C GLY A 186 8.34 8.49 -10.66
N VAL A 187 8.71 9.76 -10.57
CA VAL A 187 8.80 10.67 -11.72
C VAL A 187 9.85 10.18 -12.71
N VAL A 188 11.06 9.84 -12.26
CA VAL A 188 12.13 9.40 -13.16
C VAL A 188 11.74 8.12 -13.89
N VAL A 189 11.25 7.11 -13.16
CA VAL A 189 10.83 5.84 -13.74
C VAL A 189 9.62 6.04 -14.65
N GLY A 190 8.59 6.75 -14.18
CA GLY A 190 7.40 7.06 -14.97
C GLY A 190 7.77 7.73 -16.30
N PHE A 191 8.62 8.76 -16.25
CA PHE A 191 9.10 9.48 -17.43
C PHE A 191 9.82 8.55 -18.42
N LEU A 192 10.72 7.70 -17.94
CA LEU A 192 11.45 6.76 -18.80
C LEU A 192 10.51 5.81 -19.57
N PHE A 193 9.45 5.32 -18.92
CA PHE A 193 8.48 4.41 -19.55
C PHE A 193 7.50 5.15 -20.48
N THR A 194 7.15 6.40 -20.18
CA THR A 194 6.21 7.17 -21.00
C THR A 194 6.81 7.71 -22.29
N ILE A 195 8.14 7.85 -22.40
CA ILE A 195 8.81 8.33 -23.63
C ILE A 195 8.38 7.53 -24.87
N PHE A 196 8.12 6.22 -24.70
CA PHE A 196 7.83 5.32 -25.81
C PHE A 196 6.34 5.06 -26.04
N ASN A 197 5.48 5.42 -25.07
CA ASN A 197 4.06 5.06 -25.08
C ASN A 197 3.23 6.09 -24.29
N TRP A 198 3.16 7.31 -24.82
CA TRP A 198 2.40 8.42 -24.25
C TRP A 198 1.04 8.55 -24.94
N GLU A 199 -0.03 8.55 -24.16
CA GLU A 199 -1.40 8.75 -24.65
C GLU A 199 -1.93 10.06 -24.10
N THR A 200 -2.11 11.07 -24.96
CA THR A 200 -2.42 12.42 -24.48
C THR A 200 -3.79 12.46 -23.78
N PRO A 201 -3.86 12.85 -22.48
CA PRO A 201 -5.13 12.94 -21.76
C PRO A 201 -6.03 14.02 -22.39
N VAL A 202 -7.33 13.73 -22.52
CA VAL A 202 -8.30 14.65 -23.15
C VAL A 202 -9.45 14.98 -22.21
N GLY A 203 -9.90 16.24 -22.22
CA GLY A 203 -11.10 16.67 -21.50
C GLY A 203 -11.02 16.43 -20.00
N TRP A 204 -11.91 15.58 -19.48
CA TRP A 204 -12.02 15.26 -18.05
C TRP A 204 -10.86 14.41 -17.50
N ASP A 205 -10.03 13.83 -18.37
CA ASP A 205 -8.90 13.02 -17.93
C ASP A 205 -7.93 13.82 -17.04
N TRP A 206 -7.66 15.09 -17.38
CA TRP A 206 -6.82 15.98 -16.57
C TRP A 206 -7.38 16.21 -15.17
N PHE A 207 -8.70 16.30 -15.05
CA PHE A 207 -9.37 16.45 -13.77
C PHE A 207 -9.23 15.17 -12.92
N PHE A 208 -9.44 13.99 -13.53
CA PHE A 208 -9.23 12.72 -12.84
C PHE A 208 -7.77 12.50 -12.44
N LEU A 209 -6.81 12.83 -13.31
CA LEU A 209 -5.37 12.78 -13.00
C LEU A 209 -4.99 13.69 -11.83
N LEU A 210 -5.57 14.89 -11.77
CA LEU A 210 -5.39 15.80 -10.62
C LEU A 210 -5.93 15.17 -9.32
N LEU A 211 -7.14 14.60 -9.35
CA LEU A 211 -7.73 13.93 -8.20
C LEU A 211 -6.91 12.70 -7.76
N ILE A 212 -6.42 11.90 -8.71
CA ILE A 212 -5.50 10.78 -8.43
C ILE A 212 -4.27 11.33 -7.71
N GLY A 213 -3.65 12.39 -8.21
CA GLY A 213 -2.48 13.02 -7.58
C GLY A 213 -2.74 13.49 -6.16
N ILE A 214 -3.83 14.22 -5.92
CA ILE A 214 -4.21 14.75 -4.61
C ILE A 214 -4.50 13.61 -3.62
N PHE A 215 -5.43 12.72 -3.95
CA PHE A 215 -5.85 11.64 -3.03
C PHE A 215 -4.73 10.65 -2.79
N SER A 216 -3.95 10.33 -3.83
CA SER A 216 -2.77 9.47 -3.68
C SER A 216 -1.71 10.07 -2.77
N GLN A 217 -1.49 11.39 -2.87
CA GLN A 217 -0.50 12.06 -2.05
C GLN A 217 -0.94 12.13 -0.58
N LEU A 218 -2.21 12.47 -0.32
CA LEU A 218 -2.80 12.41 1.02
C LEU A 218 -2.68 10.98 1.58
N GLY A 219 -3.09 9.99 0.79
CA GLY A 219 -2.97 8.58 1.12
C GLY A 219 -1.55 8.19 1.51
N GLN A 220 -0.56 8.56 0.69
CA GLN A 220 0.83 8.21 0.91
C GLN A 220 1.46 8.89 2.14
N VAL A 221 1.14 10.15 2.39
CA VAL A 221 1.62 10.89 3.56
C VAL A 221 1.04 10.27 4.83
N PHE A 222 -0.28 10.02 4.87
CA PHE A 222 -0.92 9.37 6.01
C PHE A 222 -0.40 7.95 6.23
N LEU A 223 -0.19 7.17 5.17
CA LEU A 223 0.39 5.82 5.25
C LEU A 223 1.77 5.84 5.90
N THR A 224 2.63 6.74 5.41
CA THR A 224 4.01 6.86 5.88
C THR A 224 4.05 7.31 7.33
N ASN A 225 3.23 8.29 7.69
CA ASN A 225 3.09 8.74 9.08
C ASN A 225 2.60 7.61 10.00
N ALA A 226 1.60 6.84 9.56
CA ALA A 226 1.07 5.72 10.34
C ALA A 226 2.13 4.63 10.59
N PHE A 227 2.91 4.24 9.57
CA PHE A 227 4.01 3.29 9.75
C PHE A 227 5.15 3.82 10.63
N GLN A 228 5.35 5.13 10.68
CA GLN A 228 6.36 5.74 11.57
C GLN A 228 5.85 6.00 12.98
N LYS A 229 4.55 6.20 13.20
CA LYS A 229 3.97 6.46 14.53
C LYS A 229 3.54 5.18 15.23
N GLU A 230 2.98 4.23 14.49
CA GLU A 230 2.31 3.07 15.03
C GLU A 230 3.01 1.75 14.75
N ARG A 231 2.59 0.71 15.48
CA ARG A 231 3.04 -0.66 15.22
C ARG A 231 2.40 -1.18 13.93
N ALA A 232 3.18 -1.93 13.14
CA ALA A 232 2.73 -2.51 11.87
C ALA A 232 1.44 -3.33 12.00
N ALA A 233 1.24 -3.97 13.15
CA ALA A 233 0.05 -4.74 13.48
C ALA A 233 -1.24 -3.90 13.47
N SER A 234 -1.26 -2.79 14.22
CA SER A 234 -2.43 -1.90 14.31
C SER A 234 -2.75 -1.27 12.96
N VAL A 235 -1.70 -0.90 12.22
CA VAL A 235 -1.78 -0.37 10.86
C VAL A 235 -2.41 -1.39 9.90
N ALA A 236 -1.95 -2.64 9.92
CA ALA A 236 -2.45 -3.68 9.02
C ALA A 236 -3.96 -3.90 9.18
N ILE A 237 -4.47 -3.97 10.42
CA ILE A 237 -5.89 -4.21 10.70
C ILE A 237 -6.77 -3.12 10.07
N VAL A 238 -6.39 -1.85 10.23
CA VAL A 238 -7.15 -0.74 9.62
C VAL A 238 -7.02 -0.76 8.11
N ASN A 239 -5.88 -1.15 7.56
CA ASN A 239 -5.68 -1.19 6.12
C ASN A 239 -6.71 -2.09 5.39
N TYR A 240 -7.25 -3.10 6.07
CA TYR A 240 -8.27 -4.01 5.54
C TYR A 240 -9.65 -3.40 5.35
N THR A 241 -9.97 -2.27 6.00
CA THR A 241 -11.22 -1.55 5.69
C THR A 241 -11.26 -1.11 4.22
N GLY A 242 -10.08 -0.93 3.60
CA GLY A 242 -9.94 -0.69 2.17
C GLY A 242 -10.56 -1.78 1.28
N LEU A 243 -10.63 -3.05 1.73
CA LEU A 243 -11.29 -4.11 0.97
C LEU A 243 -12.79 -3.87 0.89
N ILE A 244 -13.38 -3.42 2.00
CA ILE A 244 -14.81 -3.12 2.08
C ILE A 244 -15.12 -1.97 1.10
N TYR A 245 -14.28 -0.93 1.08
CA TYR A 245 -14.42 0.14 0.08
C TYR A 245 -14.27 -0.38 -1.35
N ALA A 246 -13.29 -1.24 -1.60
CA ALA A 246 -13.06 -1.82 -2.92
C ALA A 246 -14.23 -2.68 -3.41
N LEU A 247 -14.87 -3.45 -2.53
CA LEU A 247 -16.07 -4.23 -2.84
C LEU A 247 -17.28 -3.33 -3.10
N LEU A 248 -17.52 -2.34 -2.25
CA LEU A 248 -18.65 -1.41 -2.40
C LEU A 248 -18.50 -0.56 -3.66
N ILE A 249 -17.34 0.06 -3.86
CA ILE A 249 -17.04 0.86 -5.04
C ILE A 249 -17.05 -0.02 -6.30
N GLY A 250 -16.42 -1.20 -6.24
CA GLY A 250 -16.43 -2.17 -7.33
C GLY A 250 -17.86 -2.49 -7.77
N TRP A 251 -18.76 -2.74 -6.81
CA TRP A 251 -20.16 -3.03 -7.10
C TRP A 251 -20.94 -1.81 -7.60
N PHE A 252 -20.93 -0.69 -6.86
CA PHE A 252 -21.78 0.47 -7.16
C PHE A 252 -21.29 1.33 -8.33
N VAL A 253 -19.98 1.46 -8.52
CA VAL A 253 -19.39 2.33 -9.56
C VAL A 253 -19.09 1.52 -10.83
N PHE A 254 -18.48 0.34 -10.67
CA PHE A 254 -17.98 -0.44 -11.80
C PHE A 254 -18.87 -1.64 -12.18
N GLY A 255 -19.94 -1.92 -11.43
CA GLY A 255 -20.81 -3.07 -11.67
C GLY A 255 -20.11 -4.42 -11.44
N GLU A 256 -19.01 -4.45 -10.68
CA GLU A 256 -18.17 -5.62 -10.48
C GLU A 256 -18.71 -6.51 -9.37
N LEU A 257 -19.66 -7.37 -9.73
CA LEU A 257 -20.11 -8.44 -8.84
C LEU A 257 -19.01 -9.50 -8.66
N GLN A 258 -18.89 -10.00 -7.44
CA GLN A 258 -17.96 -11.06 -7.07
C GLN A 258 -18.73 -12.36 -6.83
N THR A 259 -18.18 -13.47 -7.33
CA THR A 259 -18.75 -14.80 -7.05
C THR A 259 -18.61 -15.12 -5.56
N LEU A 260 -19.50 -15.96 -5.03
CA LEU A 260 -19.44 -16.35 -3.62
C LEU A 260 -18.09 -17.01 -3.28
N GLN A 261 -17.54 -17.80 -4.19
CA GLN A 261 -16.26 -18.46 -4.03
C GLN A 261 -15.08 -17.46 -4.04
N SER A 262 -15.13 -16.43 -4.90
CA SER A 262 -14.18 -15.33 -4.88
C SER A 262 -14.24 -14.58 -3.55
N LEU A 263 -15.45 -14.25 -3.05
CA LEU A 263 -15.64 -13.62 -1.74
C LEU A 263 -15.09 -14.47 -0.59
N MET A 264 -15.26 -15.80 -0.63
CA MET A 264 -14.64 -16.71 0.34
C MET A 264 -13.12 -16.66 0.29
N GLY A 265 -12.53 -16.60 -0.91
CA GLY A 265 -11.09 -16.39 -1.09
C GLY A 265 -10.62 -15.06 -0.48
N MET A 266 -11.32 -13.97 -0.76
CA MET A 266 -11.03 -12.64 -0.21
C MET A 266 -11.13 -12.63 1.33
N LEU A 267 -12.17 -13.23 1.89
CA LEU A 267 -12.35 -13.35 3.33
C LEU A 267 -11.22 -14.18 3.96
N LEU A 268 -10.83 -15.28 3.31
CA LEU A 268 -9.72 -16.11 3.77
C LEU A 268 -8.41 -15.33 3.83
N VAL A 269 -8.12 -14.48 2.84
CA VAL A 269 -6.95 -13.59 2.85
C VAL A 269 -6.99 -12.65 4.06
N VAL A 270 -8.10 -11.91 4.23
CA VAL A 270 -8.24 -10.93 5.32
C VAL A 270 -8.12 -11.61 6.69
N CYS A 271 -8.88 -12.69 6.91
CA CYS A 271 -8.84 -13.44 8.16
C CYS A 271 -7.43 -13.96 8.44
N SER A 272 -6.75 -14.53 7.45
CA SER A 272 -5.40 -15.06 7.62
C SER A 272 -4.41 -13.99 8.05
N VAL A 273 -4.41 -12.81 7.39
CA VAL A 273 -3.45 -11.78 7.76
C VAL A 273 -3.79 -11.14 9.10
N VAL A 274 -5.07 -10.86 9.37
CA VAL A 274 -5.52 -10.30 10.66
C VAL A 274 -5.17 -11.27 11.80
N LEU A 275 -5.42 -12.56 11.65
CA LEU A 275 -5.07 -13.57 12.65
C LEU A 275 -3.55 -13.67 12.86
N SER A 276 -2.76 -13.63 11.78
CA SER A 276 -1.29 -13.63 11.88
C SER A 276 -0.76 -12.43 12.68
N VAL A 277 -1.37 -11.27 12.46
CA VAL A 277 -1.04 -10.02 13.14
C VAL A 277 -1.43 -10.06 14.63
N ILE A 278 -2.65 -10.49 14.93
CA ILE A 278 -3.14 -10.62 16.32
C ILE A 278 -2.29 -11.64 17.08
N TYR A 279 -1.96 -12.76 16.44
CA TYR A 279 -1.09 -13.79 17.00
C TYR A 279 0.30 -13.23 17.31
N SER A 280 0.90 -12.48 16.37
CA SER A 280 2.20 -11.81 16.59
C SER A 280 2.18 -10.88 17.80
N LYS A 281 1.11 -10.10 17.95
CA LYS A 281 0.95 -9.17 19.06
C LYS A 281 0.88 -9.92 20.39
N ARG A 282 0.01 -10.92 20.49
CA ARG A 282 -0.18 -11.72 21.71
C ARG A 282 1.13 -12.38 22.17
N GLN A 283 1.91 -12.92 21.23
CA GLN A 283 3.18 -13.57 21.55
C GLN A 283 4.21 -12.58 22.13
N ARG A 284 4.32 -11.38 21.55
CA ARG A 284 5.21 -10.34 22.10
C ARG A 284 4.76 -9.89 23.49
N ASP A 285 3.47 -9.77 23.71
CA ASP A 285 2.93 -9.38 25.03
C ASP A 285 3.29 -10.43 26.09
N VAL A 286 3.27 -11.73 25.74
CA VAL A 286 3.75 -12.82 26.60
C VAL A 286 5.26 -12.73 26.85
N GLU A 287 6.07 -12.57 25.80
CA GLU A 287 7.54 -12.45 25.93
C GLU A 287 7.95 -11.25 26.80
N ASN A 288 7.25 -10.11 26.68
CA ASN A 288 7.50 -8.93 27.51
C ASN A 288 7.16 -9.21 28.99
N LEU A 289 6.06 -9.91 29.27
CA LEU A 289 5.69 -10.29 30.64
C LEU A 289 6.72 -11.22 31.25
N GLU A 290 7.17 -12.24 30.53
CA GLU A 290 8.23 -13.17 30.97
C GLU A 290 9.53 -12.44 31.29
N SER A 291 9.94 -11.48 30.44
CA SER A 291 11.15 -10.66 30.66
C SER A 291 11.06 -9.68 31.84
N SER A 292 9.85 -9.37 32.31
CA SER A 292 9.63 -8.48 33.46
C SER A 292 9.59 -9.22 34.80
N ILE A 293 9.42 -10.54 34.76
CA ILE A 293 9.31 -11.42 35.94
C ILE A 293 10.66 -12.11 36.23
N GLY A 294 11.52 -12.30 35.23
CA GLY A 294 12.87 -12.86 35.37
C GLY A 294 13.93 -11.79 35.57
#